data_AF-A0A2P2PJB5-F1
#
_entry.id   AF-A0A2P2PJB5-F1
#
_cell.length_a   1.000
_cell.length_b   1.000
_cell.length_c   1.000
_cell.angle_alpha   90.00
_cell.angle_beta   90.00
_cell.angle_gamma   90.00
#
_symmetry.space_group_name_H-M   'P 1'
#
loop_
_entity.id
_entity.type
_entity.pdbx_description
1 polymer ?
#
loop_
_entity_poly.entity_id
_entity_poly.type
_entity_poly.pdbx_seq_one_letter_code
_entity_poly.pdbx_strand_id
1 'polypeptide(L)'
;MAEAKEAENQKGYGSSNSNADPNTNINTGSGGGGVIRRQSNWLETESLEDLRRRTLSLFRSSSFQSQDHVPRDALARFKTYEHALFTKIKEELTSASEHPGAAIGIAVTAGLLLMRGPRKFLFRHTFGRFQSEEAQFLKAEKNLKEFNLSVDLMKKESSKLLERAALAEKDMKHGLTELMAAGNEIHRLAKSVYKTETKAADLMDELRETPGREALKLRVEVASMASLLKQQRLMLNKRILKISELGVPV
;
A
#
# COMPACT_ATOMS: atom_id res chain seq x y z
N MET A 1 -45.00 50.62 23.49
CA MET A 1 -45.30 49.63 22.42
C MET A 1 -45.05 48.27 23.01
N ALA A 2 -46.13 47.53 23.15
CA ALA A 2 -46.27 46.34 23.97
C ALA A 2 -46.19 45.07 23.12
N GLU A 3 -46.11 43.94 23.84
CA GLU A 3 -46.70 42.64 23.49
C GLU A 3 -46.12 41.78 22.36
N ALA A 4 -45.36 40.76 22.80
CA ALA A 4 -45.81 39.37 22.98
C ALA A 4 -46.27 38.52 21.76
N LYS A 5 -45.89 37.23 21.88
CA LYS A 5 -46.44 36.01 21.26
C LYS A 5 -46.04 35.78 19.78
N GLU A 6 -45.84 34.56 19.29
CA GLU A 6 -46.31 33.24 19.71
C GLU A 6 -45.33 32.19 19.15
N ALA A 7 -45.12 31.12 19.92
CA ALA A 7 -44.56 29.87 19.45
C ALA A 7 -45.63 29.09 18.67
N GLU A 8 -45.27 28.33 17.62
CA GLU A 8 -45.86 26.99 17.44
C GLU A 8 -45.21 26.13 16.34
N ASN A 9 -44.98 24.87 16.75
CA ASN A 9 -45.35 23.62 16.08
C ASN A 9 -44.67 23.13 14.79
N GLN A 10 -43.75 22.18 15.02
CA GLN A 10 -43.93 20.72 14.86
C GLN A 10 -44.42 20.10 13.54
N LYS A 11 -43.79 18.92 13.31
CA LYS A 11 -44.32 17.64 12.77
C LYS A 11 -44.24 17.41 11.27
N GLY A 12 -43.36 16.45 10.93
CA GLY A 12 -43.39 15.67 9.70
C GLY A 12 -42.75 14.31 9.95
N TYR A 13 -43.56 13.37 10.45
CA TYR A 13 -43.27 11.96 10.65
C TYR A 13 -43.02 11.24 9.31
N GLY A 14 -42.17 10.20 9.34
CA GLY A 14 -41.97 9.28 8.22
C GLY A 14 -41.27 7.99 8.67
N SER A 15 -42.00 7.19 9.47
CA SER A 15 -41.67 5.83 9.90
C SER A 15 -41.87 4.80 8.78
N SER A 16 -41.03 3.76 8.72
CA SER A 16 -41.30 2.36 8.28
C SER A 16 -39.94 1.62 8.26
N ASN A 17 -39.49 0.93 9.31
CA ASN A 17 -39.91 -0.37 9.85
C ASN A 17 -39.78 -1.55 8.85
N SER A 18 -38.83 -2.46 9.06
CA SER A 18 -39.12 -3.83 9.57
C SER A 18 -38.03 -4.85 9.22
N ASN A 19 -37.58 -5.54 10.28
CA ASN A 19 -37.38 -6.99 10.39
C ASN A 19 -36.39 -7.73 9.46
N ALA A 20 -35.29 -8.19 10.07
CA ALA A 20 -34.87 -9.58 9.95
C ALA A 20 -34.16 -10.03 11.23
N ASP A 21 -34.69 -11.10 11.83
CA ASP A 21 -34.37 -11.66 13.14
C ASP A 21 -33.01 -12.40 13.22
N PRO A 22 -32.55 -12.72 14.46
CA PRO A 22 -31.25 -13.31 14.75
C PRO A 22 -31.37 -14.82 14.99
N ASN A 23 -30.80 -15.66 14.13
CA ASN A 23 -30.38 -17.01 14.54
C ASN A 23 -29.58 -17.72 13.46
N THR A 24 -28.37 -18.17 13.77
CA THR A 24 -27.80 -19.38 13.17
C THR A 24 -26.68 -19.90 14.07
N ASN A 25 -27.09 -20.74 15.02
CA ASN A 25 -26.23 -21.71 15.67
C ASN A 25 -26.10 -22.93 14.75
N ILE A 26 -24.88 -23.31 14.38
CA ILE A 26 -24.58 -24.66 13.90
C ILE A 26 -23.30 -25.13 14.61
N ASN A 27 -23.51 -26.00 15.59
CA ASN A 27 -22.51 -26.91 16.11
C ASN A 27 -22.70 -28.26 15.39
N THR A 28 -21.62 -28.87 14.88
CA THR A 28 -21.40 -30.33 14.86
C THR A 28 -20.03 -30.66 14.25
N GLY A 29 -19.16 -31.24 15.09
CA GLY A 29 -18.69 -32.61 14.88
C GLY A 29 -17.53 -32.91 13.91
N SER A 30 -16.36 -33.15 14.53
CA SER A 30 -15.52 -34.35 14.38
C SER A 30 -14.61 -34.53 13.14
N GLY A 31 -13.30 -34.69 13.45
CA GLY A 31 -12.46 -35.72 12.84
C GLY A 31 -11.43 -35.25 11.81
N GLY A 32 -10.15 -35.24 12.18
CA GLY A 32 -9.06 -35.14 11.21
C GLY A 32 -7.76 -34.61 11.78
N GLY A 33 -7.03 -35.45 12.52
CA GLY A 33 -5.62 -35.21 12.79
C GLY A 33 -4.81 -35.19 11.49
N GLY A 34 -3.95 -34.18 11.34
CA GLY A 34 -3.12 -34.02 10.16
C GLY A 34 -2.05 -32.97 10.38
N VAL A 35 -0.86 -33.44 10.74
CA VAL A 35 0.42 -32.74 10.79
C VAL A 35 0.61 -31.85 9.56
N ILE A 36 0.83 -30.53 9.68
CA ILE A 36 1.79 -29.79 8.83
C ILE A 36 2.36 -28.60 9.59
N ARG A 37 3.70 -28.61 9.61
CA ARG A 37 4.64 -27.65 10.16
C ARG A 37 4.97 -26.64 9.05
N ARG A 38 5.14 -25.36 9.41
CA ARG A 38 6.01 -24.37 8.74
C ARG A 38 5.55 -23.88 7.35
N GLN A 39 4.72 -22.83 7.31
CA GLN A 39 4.55 -21.99 6.11
C GLN A 39 3.99 -20.62 6.51
N SER A 40 4.85 -19.65 6.80
CA SER A 40 4.43 -18.25 7.05
C SER A 40 5.50 -17.22 6.66
N ASN A 41 6.39 -17.57 5.72
CA ASN A 41 7.40 -16.65 5.18
C ASN A 41 7.30 -16.44 3.66
N TRP A 42 6.28 -17.01 3.00
CA TRP A 42 6.16 -17.01 1.53
C TRP A 42 5.10 -16.04 0.98
N LEU A 43 4.19 -15.51 1.82
CA LEU A 43 3.09 -14.65 1.36
C LEU A 43 3.48 -13.16 1.28
N GLU A 44 4.51 -12.73 2.00
CA GLU A 44 4.86 -11.31 2.09
C GLU A 44 5.80 -10.86 0.96
N THR A 45 6.65 -11.77 0.47
CA THR A 45 7.57 -11.53 -0.65
C THR A 45 6.86 -11.44 -2.01
N GLU A 46 5.72 -12.13 -2.17
CA GLU A 46 4.92 -12.04 -3.41
C GLU A 46 4.26 -10.67 -3.55
N SER A 47 3.80 -10.07 -2.44
CA SER A 47 3.16 -8.76 -2.47
C SER A 47 4.12 -7.65 -2.90
N LEU A 48 5.39 -7.71 -2.46
CA LEU A 48 6.42 -6.71 -2.75
C LEU A 48 6.88 -6.78 -4.21
N GLU A 49 7.07 -8.00 -4.73
CA GLU A 49 7.46 -8.21 -6.13
C GLU A 49 6.30 -7.91 -7.10
N ASP A 50 5.05 -8.15 -6.71
CA ASP A 50 3.89 -7.74 -7.51
C ASP A 50 3.64 -6.23 -7.46
N LEU A 51 3.92 -5.56 -6.33
CA LEU A 51 3.94 -4.09 -6.27
C LEU A 51 5.05 -3.52 -7.16
N ARG A 52 6.22 -4.15 -7.17
CA ARG A 52 7.36 -3.78 -8.02
C ARG A 52 7.08 -3.99 -9.50
N ARG A 53 6.44 -5.11 -9.87
CA ARG A 53 5.99 -5.36 -11.25
C ARG A 53 4.93 -4.35 -11.69
N ARG A 54 3.97 -4.00 -10.83
CA ARG A 54 2.95 -2.99 -11.13
C ARG A 54 3.55 -1.59 -11.27
N THR A 55 4.46 -1.20 -10.39
CA THR A 55 5.15 0.12 -10.49
C THR A 55 6.03 0.23 -11.73
N LEU A 56 6.75 -0.84 -12.11
CA LEU A 56 7.51 -0.88 -13.36
C LEU A 56 6.61 -0.86 -14.61
N SER A 57 5.43 -1.47 -14.55
CA SER A 57 4.45 -1.41 -15.66
C SER A 57 3.87 -0.01 -15.85
N LEU A 58 3.64 0.73 -14.75
CA LEU A 58 3.18 2.13 -14.80
C LEU A 58 4.28 3.07 -15.31
N PHE A 59 5.53 2.83 -14.92
CA PHE A 59 6.69 3.59 -15.41
C PHE A 59 7.00 3.32 -16.90
N ARG A 60 6.75 2.10 -17.38
CA ARG A 60 6.84 1.75 -18.81
C ARG A 60 5.66 2.28 -19.62
N SER A 61 4.52 2.56 -18.97
CA SER A 61 3.34 3.14 -19.63
C SER A 61 3.42 4.67 -19.73
N SER A 62 4.22 5.33 -18.87
CA SER A 62 4.39 6.80 -18.87
C SER A 62 5.59 7.29 -19.67
N SER A 63 6.36 6.39 -20.30
CA SER A 63 7.48 6.76 -21.16
C SER A 63 7.12 6.54 -22.64
N PHE A 64 7.11 7.65 -23.40
CA PHE A 64 6.93 7.73 -24.87
C PHE A 64 5.51 7.56 -25.44
N GLN A 65 4.63 8.53 -25.20
CA GLN A 65 3.54 8.88 -26.14
C GLN A 65 3.59 10.37 -26.50
N SER A 66 4.76 10.83 -26.96
CA SER A 66 4.93 12.19 -27.45
C SER A 66 5.78 12.21 -28.70
N GLN A 67 5.34 11.52 -29.76
CA GLN A 67 5.90 11.68 -31.10
C GLN A 67 5.01 10.97 -32.12
N ASP A 68 3.87 11.56 -32.51
CA ASP A 68 3.18 11.11 -33.73
C ASP A 68 2.22 12.16 -34.33
N HIS A 69 2.67 13.42 -34.35
CA HIS A 69 2.02 14.45 -35.17
C HIS A 69 3.07 15.43 -35.68
N VAL A 70 4.07 14.88 -36.38
CA VAL A 70 4.81 15.64 -37.39
C VAL A 70 4.15 15.29 -38.72
N PRO A 71 3.52 16.24 -39.43
CA PRO A 71 2.79 15.92 -40.66
C PRO A 71 3.74 15.25 -41.67
N ARG A 72 3.44 14.00 -42.02
CA ARG A 72 4.26 13.17 -42.93
C ARG A 72 4.51 13.86 -44.26
N ASP A 73 3.60 14.75 -44.67
CA ASP A 73 3.66 15.53 -45.90
C ASP A 73 4.77 16.58 -45.88
N ALA A 74 5.02 17.21 -44.72
CA ALA A 74 6.13 18.15 -44.56
C ALA A 74 7.47 17.42 -44.63
N LEU A 75 7.56 16.21 -44.06
CA LEU A 75 8.76 15.37 -44.13
C LEU A 75 9.01 14.84 -45.55
N ALA A 76 7.97 14.51 -46.30
CA ALA A 76 8.09 14.08 -47.70
C ALA A 76 8.60 15.20 -48.60
N ARG A 77 8.05 16.41 -48.47
CA ARG A 77 8.54 17.61 -49.18
C ARG A 77 10.00 17.91 -48.81
N PHE A 78 10.33 17.83 -47.52
CA PHE A 78 11.69 18.05 -47.03
C PHE A 78 12.69 17.05 -47.63
N LYS A 79 12.35 15.75 -47.71
CA LYS A 79 13.19 14.72 -48.34
C LYS A 79 13.45 14.97 -49.82
N THR A 80 12.49 15.56 -50.53
CA THR A 80 12.61 15.85 -51.96
C THR A 80 13.63 16.98 -52.20
N TYR A 81 13.57 18.03 -51.38
CA TYR A 81 14.55 19.12 -51.39
C TYR A 81 15.94 18.68 -50.92
N GLU A 82 16.00 17.83 -49.88
CA GLU A 82 17.25 17.23 -49.41
C GLU A 82 17.95 16.46 -50.55
N HIS A 83 17.22 15.59 -51.24
CA HIS A 83 17.79 14.77 -52.28
C HIS A 83 18.34 15.62 -53.45
N ALA A 84 17.60 16.65 -53.87
CA ALA A 84 18.02 17.56 -54.94
C ALA A 84 19.30 18.33 -54.58
N LEU A 85 19.40 18.81 -53.33
CA LEU A 85 20.60 19.47 -52.81
C LEU A 85 21.79 18.52 -52.76
N PHE A 86 21.61 17.30 -52.26
CA PHE A 86 22.70 16.33 -52.19
C PHE A 86 23.19 15.90 -53.56
N THR A 87 22.30 15.77 -54.55
CA THR A 87 22.71 15.49 -55.93
C THR A 87 23.52 16.64 -56.53
N LYS A 88 23.11 17.89 -56.29
CA LYS A 88 23.80 19.07 -56.82
C LYS A 88 25.16 19.30 -56.18
N ILE A 89 25.25 19.14 -54.86
CA ILE A 89 26.52 19.24 -54.12
C ILE A 89 27.47 18.12 -54.55
N LYS A 90 26.97 16.90 -54.79
CA LYS A 90 27.79 15.78 -55.26
C LYS A 90 28.31 16.00 -56.68
N GLU A 91 27.47 16.54 -57.57
CA GLU A 91 27.80 16.89 -58.96
C GLU A 91 28.86 18.00 -59.02
N GLU A 92 28.69 19.07 -58.23
CA GLU A 92 29.69 20.13 -58.10
C GLU A 92 30.98 19.65 -57.42
N LEU A 93 30.91 18.72 -56.45
CA LEU A 93 32.09 18.15 -55.81
C LEU A 93 32.91 17.27 -56.77
N THR A 94 32.24 16.53 -57.65
CA THR A 94 32.91 15.78 -58.72
C THR A 94 33.50 16.71 -59.79
N SER A 95 32.89 17.87 -60.03
CA SER A 95 33.41 18.91 -60.93
C SER A 95 34.57 19.72 -60.33
N ALA A 96 34.60 19.91 -59.00
CA ALA A 96 35.64 20.65 -58.28
C ALA A 96 36.88 19.81 -57.95
N SER A 97 36.94 18.56 -58.41
CA SER A 97 38.10 17.65 -58.30
C SER A 97 39.38 18.20 -58.95
N GLU A 98 39.29 19.28 -59.73
CA GLU A 98 40.44 20.00 -60.32
C GLU A 98 41.18 20.88 -59.27
N HIS A 99 40.48 21.25 -58.19
CA HIS A 99 40.80 21.95 -56.94
C HIS A 99 41.15 21.12 -55.68
N PRO A 100 42.22 20.28 -55.58
CA PRO A 100 42.37 19.32 -54.47
C PRO A 100 42.37 19.95 -53.06
N GLY A 101 42.81 21.20 -52.89
CA GLY A 101 42.79 21.89 -51.60
C GLY A 101 41.42 22.43 -51.16
N ALA A 102 40.63 22.96 -52.10
CA ALA A 102 39.31 23.54 -51.81
C ALA A 102 38.22 22.47 -51.70
N ALA A 103 38.33 21.39 -52.48
CA ALA A 103 37.37 20.29 -52.49
C ALA A 103 37.30 19.56 -51.14
N ILE A 104 38.42 19.42 -50.42
CA ILE A 104 38.45 18.77 -49.11
C ILE A 104 37.63 19.57 -48.08
N GLY A 105 37.74 20.90 -48.06
CA GLY A 105 36.98 21.74 -47.14
C GLY A 105 35.47 21.70 -47.38
N ILE A 106 35.06 21.72 -48.66
CA ILE A 106 33.65 21.61 -49.05
C ILE A 106 33.11 20.20 -48.76
N ALA A 107 33.89 19.15 -49.00
CA ALA A 107 33.51 17.77 -48.69
C ALA A 107 33.33 17.53 -47.18
N VAL A 108 34.23 18.08 -46.34
CA VAL A 108 34.14 17.93 -44.89
C VAL A 108 32.92 18.67 -44.32
N THR A 109 32.67 19.90 -44.76
CA THR A 109 31.50 20.68 -44.30
C THR A 109 30.18 20.09 -44.77
N ALA A 110 30.10 19.64 -46.03
CA ALA A 110 28.93 18.93 -46.55
C ALA A 110 28.72 17.57 -45.85
N GLY A 111 29.81 16.84 -45.57
CA GLY A 111 29.76 15.58 -44.82
C GLY A 111 29.24 15.77 -43.40
N LEU A 112 29.67 16.84 -42.73
CA LEU A 112 29.19 17.17 -41.38
C LEU A 112 27.72 17.60 -41.38
N LEU A 113 27.25 18.29 -42.42
CA LEU A 113 25.84 18.68 -42.52
C LEU A 113 24.92 17.50 -42.89
N LEU A 114 25.43 16.54 -43.68
CA LEU A 114 24.72 15.34 -44.12
C LEU A 114 24.62 14.26 -43.03
N MET A 115 25.56 14.22 -42.08
CA MET A 115 25.54 13.26 -40.98
C MET A 115 24.35 13.48 -40.01
N ARG A 116 23.61 12.41 -39.71
CA ARG A 116 22.39 12.44 -38.87
C ARG A 116 22.60 12.98 -37.46
N GLY A 117 23.79 12.79 -36.89
CA GLY A 117 24.16 13.23 -35.53
C GLY A 117 24.32 14.74 -35.39
N PRO A 118 25.29 15.37 -36.08
CA PRO A 118 25.54 16.81 -36.03
C PRO A 118 24.31 17.62 -36.44
N ARG A 119 23.48 17.14 -37.38
CA ARG A 119 22.21 17.78 -37.69
C ARG A 119 21.28 17.88 -36.47
N LYS A 120 21.02 16.78 -35.76
CA LYS A 120 20.19 16.81 -34.54
C LYS A 120 20.80 17.69 -33.45
N PHE A 121 22.12 17.66 -33.31
CA PHE A 121 22.85 18.49 -32.35
C PHE A 121 22.70 19.98 -32.65
N LEU A 122 22.89 20.39 -33.91
CA LEU A 122 22.69 21.75 -34.38
C LEU A 122 21.24 22.20 -34.17
N PHE A 123 20.24 21.40 -34.54
CA PHE A 123 18.83 21.75 -34.31
C PHE A 123 18.49 21.90 -32.83
N ARG A 124 19.05 21.06 -31.95
CA ARG A 124 18.83 21.15 -30.50
C ARG A 124 19.46 22.41 -29.89
N HIS A 125 20.62 22.82 -30.38
CA HIS A 125 21.39 23.93 -29.80
C HIS A 125 21.13 25.30 -30.45
N THR A 126 20.75 25.36 -31.72
CA THR A 126 20.55 26.63 -32.45
C THR A 126 19.10 27.10 -32.42
N PHE A 127 18.13 26.22 -32.70
CA PHE A 127 16.71 26.59 -32.69
C PHE A 127 16.12 26.79 -31.29
N GLY A 128 16.75 26.25 -30.25
CA GLY A 128 16.36 26.52 -28.86
C GLY A 128 16.55 27.98 -28.44
N ARG A 129 17.50 28.71 -29.07
CA ARG A 129 17.79 30.12 -28.76
C ARG A 129 16.88 31.11 -29.50
N PHE A 130 16.13 30.67 -30.50
CA PHE A 130 15.23 31.52 -31.28
C PHE A 130 13.77 31.49 -30.77
N GLN A 131 13.47 30.78 -29.68
CA GLN A 131 12.16 30.91 -29.03
C GLN A 131 12.11 32.27 -28.33
N SER A 132 11.16 33.14 -28.73
CA SER A 132 11.01 34.47 -28.15
C SER A 132 10.90 34.38 -26.62
N GLU A 133 11.49 35.35 -25.94
CA GLU A 133 11.46 35.44 -24.47
C GLU A 133 10.02 35.39 -23.94
N GLU A 134 9.07 35.97 -24.68
CA GLU A 134 7.64 35.94 -24.41
C GLU A 134 7.04 34.53 -24.43
N ALA A 135 7.44 33.68 -25.39
CA ALA A 135 6.97 32.30 -25.46
C ALA A 135 7.53 31.44 -24.31
N GLN A 136 8.75 31.71 -23.87
CA GLN A 136 9.35 31.05 -22.71
C GLN A 136 8.69 31.50 -21.41
N PHE A 137 8.39 32.79 -21.27
CA PHE A 137 7.69 33.35 -20.10
C PHE A 137 6.26 32.82 -19.99
N LEU A 138 5.48 32.83 -21.08
CA LEU A 138 4.12 32.28 -21.09
C LEU A 138 4.10 30.78 -20.76
N LYS A 139 5.11 30.03 -21.23
CA LYS A 139 5.28 28.62 -20.87
C LYS A 139 5.62 28.46 -19.38
N ALA A 140 6.51 29.30 -18.85
CA ALA A 140 6.85 29.29 -17.43
C ALA A 140 5.65 29.63 -16.55
N GLU A 141 4.85 30.64 -16.91
CA GLU A 141 3.65 31.04 -16.17
C GLU A 141 2.59 29.93 -16.14
N LYS A 142 2.34 29.28 -17.28
CA LYS A 142 1.44 28.11 -17.35
C LYS A 142 1.93 26.97 -16.45
N ASN A 143 3.21 26.64 -16.53
CA ASN A 143 3.81 25.60 -15.70
C ASN A 143 3.73 25.95 -14.20
N LEU A 144 3.92 27.21 -13.81
CA LEU A 144 3.78 27.66 -12.43
C LEU A 144 2.34 27.54 -11.92
N LYS A 145 1.34 27.88 -12.75
CA LYS A 145 -0.08 27.73 -12.41
C LYS A 145 -0.45 26.26 -12.22
N GLU A 146 -0.05 25.39 -13.15
CA GLU A 146 -0.27 23.94 -13.06
C GLU A 146 0.45 23.35 -11.84
N PHE A 147 1.68 23.76 -11.58
CA PHE A 147 2.45 23.34 -10.43
C PHE A 147 1.80 23.77 -9.11
N ASN A 148 1.32 25.01 -9.02
CA ASN A 148 0.65 25.51 -7.82
C ASN A 148 -0.63 24.72 -7.50
N LEU A 149 -1.45 24.43 -8.53
CA LEU A 149 -2.64 23.57 -8.38
C LEU A 149 -2.26 22.16 -7.89
N SER A 150 -1.20 21.57 -8.46
CA SER A 150 -0.71 20.26 -8.05
C SER A 150 -0.21 20.26 -6.60
N VAL A 151 0.49 21.32 -6.18
CA VAL A 151 0.99 21.46 -4.81
C VAL A 151 -0.17 21.63 -3.82
N ASP A 152 -1.20 22.40 -4.18
CA ASP A 152 -2.36 22.59 -3.31
C ASP A 152 -3.20 21.31 -3.16
N LEU A 153 -3.35 20.53 -4.23
CA LEU A 153 -3.97 19.20 -4.14
C LEU A 153 -3.13 18.27 -3.26
N MET A 154 -1.81 18.22 -3.48
CA MET A 154 -0.90 17.41 -2.67
C MET A 154 -0.93 17.78 -1.19
N LYS A 155 -1.01 19.07 -0.85
CA LYS A 155 -1.16 19.53 0.55
C LYS A 155 -2.46 19.01 1.17
N LYS A 156 -3.59 19.09 0.45
CA LYS A 156 -4.90 18.62 0.94
C LYS A 156 -4.95 17.10 1.07
N GLU A 157 -4.36 16.37 0.14
CA GLU A 157 -4.28 14.90 0.21
C GLU A 157 -3.34 14.47 1.33
N SER A 158 -2.19 15.12 1.47
CA SER A 158 -1.25 14.85 2.56
C SER A 158 -1.87 15.12 3.92
N SER A 159 -2.61 16.22 4.10
CA SER A 159 -3.26 16.51 5.39
C SER A 159 -4.31 15.46 5.73
N LYS A 160 -5.12 15.03 4.76
CA LYS A 160 -6.12 13.96 4.95
C LYS A 160 -5.47 12.62 5.28
N LEU A 161 -4.36 12.28 4.63
CA LEU A 161 -3.64 11.04 4.89
C LEU A 161 -2.98 11.05 6.27
N LEU A 162 -2.40 12.17 6.69
CA LEU A 162 -1.82 12.32 8.02
C LEU A 162 -2.90 12.23 9.10
N GLU A 163 -4.06 12.84 8.90
CA GLU A 163 -5.19 12.72 9.83
C GLU A 163 -5.68 11.28 9.95
N ARG A 164 -5.82 10.56 8.84
CA ARG A 164 -6.18 9.13 8.84
C ARG A 164 -5.12 8.26 9.50
N ALA A 165 -3.84 8.55 9.26
CA ALA A 165 -2.74 7.83 9.89
C ALA A 165 -2.71 8.06 11.41
N ALA A 166 -2.91 9.31 11.86
CA ALA A 166 -2.97 9.64 13.28
C ALA A 166 -4.17 8.98 13.98
N LEU A 167 -5.33 8.93 13.31
CA LEU A 167 -6.50 8.22 13.83
C LEU A 167 -6.26 6.71 13.91
N ALA A 168 -5.70 6.10 12.86
CA ALA A 168 -5.34 4.69 12.87
C ALA A 168 -4.31 4.37 13.96
N GLU A 169 -3.31 5.23 14.19
CA GLU A 169 -2.34 5.06 15.27
C GLU A 169 -3.01 5.10 16.64
N LYS A 170 -3.95 6.03 16.86
CA LYS A 170 -4.72 6.12 18.10
C LYS A 170 -5.54 4.85 18.33
N ASP A 171 -6.23 4.36 17.31
CA ASP A 171 -7.05 3.15 17.41
C ASP A 171 -6.20 1.90 17.64
N MET A 172 -5.02 1.81 17.00
CA MET A 172 -4.06 0.72 17.25
C MET A 172 -3.51 0.75 18.67
N LYS A 173 -3.14 1.92 19.19
CA LYS A 173 -2.69 2.08 20.59
C LYS A 173 -3.79 1.70 21.57
N HIS A 174 -5.02 2.11 21.29
CA HIS A 174 -6.17 1.75 22.11
C HIS A 174 -6.42 0.24 22.09
N GLY A 175 -6.47 -0.39 20.91
CA GLY A 175 -6.65 -1.83 20.77
C GLY A 175 -5.51 -2.64 21.43
N LEU A 176 -4.26 -2.17 21.34
CA LEU A 176 -3.14 -2.77 22.08
C LEU A 176 -3.37 -2.71 23.60
N THR A 177 -3.84 -1.57 24.11
CA THR A 177 -4.13 -1.39 25.54
C THR A 177 -5.24 -2.33 26.01
N GLU A 178 -6.32 -2.47 25.22
CA GLU A 178 -7.41 -3.42 25.51
C GLU A 178 -6.92 -4.87 25.49
N LEU A 179 -6.07 -5.23 24.53
CA LEU A 179 -5.49 -6.57 24.43
C LEU A 179 -4.56 -6.88 25.62
N MET A 180 -3.76 -5.90 26.06
CA MET A 180 -2.95 -6.02 27.28
C MET A 180 -3.82 -6.20 28.52
N ALA A 181 -4.91 -5.43 28.67
CA ALA A 181 -5.83 -5.56 29.79
C ALA A 181 -6.49 -6.94 29.80
N ALA A 182 -7.02 -7.42 28.67
CA ALA A 182 -7.58 -8.75 28.54
C ALA A 182 -6.55 -9.86 28.81
N GLY A 183 -5.32 -9.69 28.33
CA GLY A 183 -4.20 -10.59 28.59
C GLY A 183 -3.87 -10.69 30.08
N ASN A 184 -3.80 -9.56 30.79
CA ASN A 184 -3.60 -9.50 32.23
C ASN A 184 -4.74 -10.19 33.00
N GLU A 185 -6.00 -10.03 32.57
CA GLU A 185 -7.14 -10.72 33.18
C GLU A 185 -7.06 -12.23 33.00
N ILE A 186 -6.66 -12.71 31.81
CA ILE A 186 -6.41 -14.14 31.55
C ILE A 186 -5.27 -14.65 32.43
N HIS A 187 -4.18 -13.88 32.57
CA HIS A 187 -3.05 -14.24 33.42
C HIS A 187 -3.48 -14.34 34.90
N ARG A 188 -4.23 -13.35 35.40
CA ARG A 188 -4.77 -13.34 36.76
C ARG A 188 -5.69 -14.53 37.00
N LEU A 189 -6.56 -14.85 36.03
CA LEU A 189 -7.43 -16.02 36.09
C LEU A 189 -6.63 -17.32 36.12
N ALA A 190 -5.61 -17.47 35.26
CA ALA A 190 -4.74 -18.64 35.26
C ALA A 190 -4.06 -18.86 36.62
N LYS A 191 -3.59 -17.77 37.26
CA LYS A 191 -3.01 -17.80 38.60
C LYS A 191 -4.03 -18.17 39.68
N SER A 192 -5.27 -17.69 39.56
CA SER A 192 -6.37 -18.08 40.46
C SER A 192 -6.70 -19.56 40.32
N VAL A 193 -6.86 -20.05 39.07
CA VAL A 193 -7.11 -21.46 38.75
C VAL A 193 -5.99 -22.35 39.29
N TYR A 194 -4.72 -21.92 39.17
CA TYR A 194 -3.58 -22.64 39.75
C TYR A 194 -3.68 -22.78 41.27
N LYS A 195 -4.06 -21.72 41.98
CA LYS A 195 -4.27 -21.77 43.44
C LYS A 195 -5.41 -22.72 43.81
N THR A 196 -6.51 -22.71 43.06
CA THR A 196 -7.64 -23.62 43.32
C THR A 196 -7.31 -25.07 42.94
N GLU A 197 -6.53 -25.29 41.87
CA GLU A 197 -6.02 -26.62 41.49
C GLU A 197 -5.15 -27.19 42.61
N THR A 198 -4.26 -26.38 43.17
CA THR A 198 -3.38 -26.79 44.28
C THR A 198 -4.21 -27.16 45.52
N LYS A 199 -5.18 -26.33 45.91
CA LYS A 199 -6.10 -26.65 47.03
C LYS A 199 -6.91 -27.92 46.79
N ALA A 200 -7.37 -28.15 45.56
CA ALA A 200 -8.09 -29.37 45.21
C ALA A 200 -7.18 -30.60 45.25
N ALA A 201 -5.91 -30.45 44.86
CA ALA A 201 -4.91 -31.51 44.99
C ALA A 201 -4.61 -31.82 46.46
N ASP A 202 -4.40 -30.78 47.29
CA ASP A 202 -4.18 -30.93 48.74
C ASP A 202 -5.36 -31.65 49.41
N LEU A 203 -6.60 -31.28 49.06
CA LEU A 203 -7.81 -31.96 49.54
C LEU A 203 -7.91 -33.42 49.06
N MET A 204 -7.48 -33.71 47.84
CA MET A 204 -7.44 -35.08 47.33
C MET A 204 -6.44 -35.94 48.12
N ASP A 205 -5.29 -35.36 48.46
CA ASP A 205 -4.26 -36.01 49.28
C ASP A 205 -4.76 -36.24 50.72
N GLU A 206 -5.43 -35.27 51.34
CA GLU A 206 -6.07 -35.44 52.66
C GLU A 206 -7.15 -36.55 52.64
N LEU A 207 -8.02 -36.53 51.62
CA LEU A 207 -9.04 -37.56 51.45
C LEU A 207 -8.43 -38.93 51.25
N ARG A 208 -7.22 -39.04 50.67
CA ARG A 208 -6.50 -40.31 50.45
C ARG A 208 -6.09 -40.99 51.75
N GLU A 209 -5.82 -40.22 52.80
CA GLU A 209 -5.44 -40.71 54.14
C GLU A 209 -6.65 -41.18 54.96
N THR A 210 -7.85 -40.68 54.68
CA THR A 210 -9.07 -41.05 55.43
C THR A 210 -9.74 -42.31 54.85
N PRO A 211 -9.81 -43.44 55.57
CA PRO A 211 -10.56 -44.62 55.12
C PRO A 211 -12.06 -44.43 55.37
N GLY A 212 -12.87 -44.41 54.31
CA GLY A 212 -14.34 -44.32 54.42
C GLY A 212 -15.05 -44.37 53.06
N ARG A 213 -16.29 -44.89 53.03
CA ARG A 213 -17.09 -45.01 51.80
C ARG A 213 -17.47 -43.65 51.22
N GLU A 214 -17.84 -42.69 52.08
CA GLU A 214 -18.13 -41.31 51.69
C GLU A 214 -16.88 -40.58 51.21
N ALA A 215 -15.73 -40.79 51.87
CA ALA A 215 -14.45 -40.25 51.43
C ALA A 215 -14.09 -40.75 50.02
N LEU A 216 -14.38 -42.03 49.71
CA LEU A 216 -14.14 -42.58 48.36
C LEU A 216 -14.95 -41.86 47.28
N LYS A 217 -16.22 -41.52 47.55
CA LYS A 217 -17.07 -40.78 46.63
C LYS A 217 -16.53 -39.36 46.40
N LEU A 218 -16.15 -38.67 47.48
CA LEU A 218 -15.54 -37.34 47.41
C LEU A 218 -14.21 -37.35 46.65
N ARG A 219 -13.39 -38.40 46.80
CA ARG A 219 -12.13 -38.53 46.03
C ARG A 219 -12.38 -38.51 44.53
N VAL A 220 -13.40 -39.20 44.05
CA VAL A 220 -13.73 -39.24 42.61
C VAL A 220 -14.16 -37.85 42.13
N GLU A 221 -14.97 -37.15 42.92
CA GLU A 221 -15.44 -35.81 42.59
C GLU A 221 -14.30 -34.78 42.58
N VAL A 222 -13.48 -34.76 43.63
CA VAL A 222 -12.32 -33.86 43.74
C VAL A 222 -11.27 -34.18 42.67
N ALA A 223 -11.03 -35.45 42.34
CA ALA A 223 -10.13 -35.84 41.25
C ALA A 223 -10.64 -35.33 39.89
N SER A 224 -11.95 -35.42 39.64
CA SER A 224 -12.58 -34.87 38.43
C SER A 224 -12.40 -33.35 38.36
N MET A 225 -12.66 -32.64 39.47
CA MET A 225 -12.48 -31.20 39.56
C MET A 225 -11.02 -30.78 39.35
N ALA A 226 -10.07 -31.45 39.98
CA ALA A 226 -8.63 -31.18 39.84
C ALA A 226 -8.17 -31.39 38.39
N SER A 227 -8.63 -32.46 37.73
CA SER A 227 -8.34 -32.71 36.31
C SER A 227 -8.89 -31.60 35.40
N LEU A 228 -10.13 -31.16 35.65
CA LEU A 228 -10.76 -30.08 34.90
C LEU A 228 -10.01 -28.74 35.08
N LEU A 229 -9.65 -28.39 36.32
CA LEU A 229 -8.88 -27.18 36.62
C LEU A 229 -7.49 -27.22 35.96
N LYS A 230 -6.82 -28.37 35.97
CA LYS A 230 -5.54 -28.57 35.29
C LYS A 230 -5.68 -28.36 33.78
N GLN A 231 -6.72 -28.90 33.15
CA GLN A 231 -6.99 -28.69 31.74
C GLN A 231 -7.27 -27.21 31.42
N GLN A 232 -8.09 -26.54 32.25
CA GLN A 232 -8.36 -25.10 32.10
C GLN A 232 -7.08 -24.26 32.22
N ARG A 233 -6.21 -24.55 33.19
CA ARG A 233 -4.91 -23.86 33.33
C ARG A 233 -4.05 -24.02 32.08
N LEU A 234 -3.95 -25.22 31.51
CA LEU A 234 -3.18 -25.44 30.28
C LEU A 234 -3.77 -24.67 29.10
N MET A 235 -5.10 -24.62 28.98
CA MET A 235 -5.77 -23.84 27.95
C MET A 235 -5.51 -22.33 28.10
N LEU A 236 -5.59 -21.78 29.33
CA LEU A 236 -5.29 -20.38 29.60
C LEU A 236 -3.82 -20.05 29.33
N ASN A 237 -2.88 -20.89 29.77
CA ASN A 237 -1.45 -20.71 29.50
C ASN A 237 -1.13 -20.73 28.00
N LYS A 238 -1.81 -21.60 27.23
CA LYS A 238 -1.69 -21.61 25.77
C LYS A 238 -2.20 -20.31 25.14
N ARG A 239 -3.23 -19.69 25.70
CA ARG A 239 -3.72 -18.37 25.24
C ARG A 239 -2.73 -17.26 25.59
N ILE A 240 -2.18 -17.25 26.81
CA ILE A 240 -1.15 -16.30 27.24
C ILE A 240 0.07 -16.38 26.32
N LEU A 241 0.55 -17.60 26.02
CA LEU A 241 1.67 -17.80 25.11
C LEU A 241 1.37 -17.22 23.71
N LYS A 242 0.19 -17.49 23.16
CA LYS A 242 -0.23 -16.91 21.87
C LYS A 242 -0.27 -15.39 21.88
N ILE A 243 -0.72 -14.77 22.98
CA ILE A 243 -0.74 -13.30 23.10
C ILE A 243 0.69 -12.76 23.14
N SER A 244 1.59 -13.42 23.86
CA SER A 244 3.01 -13.06 23.92
C SER A 244 3.74 -13.27 22.59
N GLU A 245 3.42 -14.32 21.83
CA GLU A 245 3.94 -14.56 20.47
C GLU A 245 3.55 -13.45 19.49
N LEU A 246 2.44 -12.75 19.73
CA LEU A 246 2.02 -11.58 18.95
C LEU A 246 2.75 -10.29 19.35
N GLY A 247 3.75 -10.37 20.24
CA GLY A 247 4.54 -9.23 20.70
C GLY A 247 3.85 -8.38 21.77
N VAL A 248 2.72 -8.84 22.33
CA VAL A 248 2.01 -8.13 23.39
C VAL A 248 2.54 -8.57 24.75
N PRO A 249 3.05 -7.65 25.60
CA PRO A 249 3.47 -7.99 26.95
C PRO A 249 2.25 -8.27 27.83
N VAL A 250 2.22 -9.47 28.43
CA VAL A 250 1.17 -9.99 29.32
C VAL A 250 1.77 -10.65 30.55
#